data_AF-A0A657AKI9-F1
#
_entry.id   AF-A0A657AKI9-F1
#
_cell.length_a   1.000
_cell.length_b   1.000
_cell.length_c   1.000
_cell.angle_alpha   90.00
_cell.angle_beta   90.00
_cell.angle_gamma   90.00
#
_symmetry.space_group_name_H-M   'P 1'
#
loop_
_entity.id
_entity.type
_entity.pdbx_description
1 polymer ?
#
loop_
_entity_poly.entity_id
_entity_poly.type
_entity_poly.pdbx_seq_one_letter_code
_entity_poly.pdbx_strand_id
1 'polypeptide(L)'
;MKTGRAVIAKNNKNIFKQIPVAAKSCALVVGLTSPCAFAELQFLDDSSLSNVTGKAGLTIDIETRVHIGEFEYVDAGSMYTKDYSLTGIGGGLVDNLRAKIDVTDGNETLATGFSDVALLATAGFFDTSETDVAWAINEYADGAGGFGKQYGDGDVLIHVTSQDLGFSDAVLTGNTPPPPSTHASNLDNYKNAVDLHIQEAEFGIRASDGSVETALSKNFSVEAYLGYLDIVIKNQGNDFHDTTGNSSNGKPRNILLADSYLGIDAKFRVEDLDIDSTNNATNTIIPRSVTNPYLTLRDMRIHNERGNDTLGSFGFASVQSKLAAAQHIIHKDGDALIHVDGQAIYDINVAWDWDLPHVSFGDTGQSIGSVYFTDFHISDTSLVISAH
;
A
#
# COMPACT_ATOMS: atom_id res chain seq x y z
N MET A 1 -63.11 -72.57 -17.37
CA MET A 1 -63.73 -71.46 -16.62
C MET A 1 -62.63 -70.45 -16.33
N LYS A 2 -62.74 -69.23 -16.89
CA LYS A 2 -62.04 -67.98 -16.54
C LYS A 2 -60.49 -67.95 -16.45
N THR A 3 -59.90 -67.36 -17.50
CA THR A 3 -58.97 -66.21 -17.50
C THR A 3 -57.87 -66.09 -16.44
N GLY A 4 -56.61 -66.07 -16.89
CA GLY A 4 -55.46 -65.65 -16.07
C GLY A 4 -54.12 -65.50 -16.81
N ARG A 5 -53.83 -64.26 -17.24
CA ARG A 5 -52.54 -63.55 -17.32
C ARG A 5 -51.35 -64.03 -18.20
N ALA A 6 -51.02 -63.09 -19.11
CA ALA A 6 -49.70 -62.52 -19.44
C ALA A 6 -48.71 -63.32 -20.30
N VAL A 7 -48.82 -63.11 -21.61
CA VAL A 7 -47.79 -63.39 -22.63
C VAL A 7 -46.91 -62.15 -22.81
N ILE A 8 -45.60 -62.36 -22.75
CA ILE A 8 -44.52 -61.40 -23.04
C ILE A 8 -44.45 -61.19 -24.57
N ALA A 9 -44.64 -59.96 -25.04
CA ALA A 9 -44.42 -59.59 -26.44
C ALA A 9 -43.27 -58.58 -26.56
N LYS A 10 -42.24 -58.99 -27.32
CA LYS A 10 -41.14 -58.15 -27.83
C LYS A 10 -41.72 -57.02 -28.67
N ASN A 11 -41.19 -55.80 -28.54
CA ASN A 11 -41.29 -54.79 -29.59
C ASN A 11 -39.98 -54.00 -29.70
N ASN A 12 -39.26 -54.31 -30.78
CA ASN A 12 -38.08 -53.63 -31.27
C ASN A 12 -38.56 -52.55 -32.24
N LYS A 13 -38.28 -51.27 -32.00
CA LYS A 13 -38.49 -50.20 -33.00
C LYS A 13 -37.28 -49.29 -33.08
N ASN A 14 -36.45 -49.57 -34.09
CA ASN A 14 -35.57 -48.60 -34.74
C ASN A 14 -36.42 -47.50 -35.38
N ILE A 15 -36.10 -46.23 -35.12
CA ILE A 15 -36.52 -45.11 -35.97
C ILE A 15 -35.28 -44.26 -36.26
N PHE A 16 -34.66 -44.57 -37.41
CA PHE A 16 -33.80 -43.64 -38.13
C PHE A 16 -34.63 -42.42 -38.53
N LYS A 17 -34.26 -41.22 -38.06
CA LYS A 17 -34.69 -39.97 -38.70
C LYS A 17 -33.58 -39.49 -39.62
N GLN A 18 -33.89 -39.48 -40.92
CA GLN A 18 -33.12 -38.88 -41.99
C GLN A 18 -32.86 -37.40 -41.69
N ILE A 19 -31.60 -37.00 -41.75
CA ILE A 19 -31.20 -35.59 -41.78
C ILE A 19 -31.33 -35.14 -43.24
N PRO A 20 -32.15 -34.12 -43.57
CA PRO A 20 -32.27 -33.65 -44.94
C PRO A 20 -30.97 -32.98 -45.39
N VAL A 21 -30.44 -33.50 -46.50
CA VAL A 21 -29.32 -32.95 -47.26
C VAL A 21 -29.82 -31.72 -48.04
N ALA A 22 -29.98 -30.58 -47.35
CA ALA A 22 -30.21 -29.27 -47.99
C ALA A 22 -29.98 -28.11 -47.00
N ALA A 23 -28.85 -28.08 -46.31
CA ALA A 23 -28.25 -26.88 -45.72
C ALA A 23 -26.78 -27.14 -45.35
N LYS A 24 -26.02 -27.75 -46.26
CA LYS A 24 -24.55 -27.70 -46.24
C LYS A 24 -24.13 -26.29 -46.68
N SER A 25 -24.04 -25.37 -45.74
CA SER A 25 -23.22 -24.14 -45.78
C SER A 25 -23.53 -23.28 -44.55
N CYS A 26 -23.17 -23.77 -43.36
CA CYS A 26 -22.93 -22.96 -42.14
C CYS A 26 -22.36 -23.83 -41.02
N ALA A 27 -21.47 -24.77 -41.37
CA ALA A 27 -20.73 -25.58 -40.41
C ALA A 27 -19.23 -25.28 -40.58
N LEU A 28 -18.87 -24.03 -40.29
CA LEU A 28 -17.51 -23.60 -39.97
C LEU A 28 -17.60 -22.16 -39.45
N VAL A 29 -16.82 -21.81 -38.44
CA VAL A 29 -16.75 -20.49 -37.76
C VAL A 29 -17.76 -20.28 -36.60
N VAL A 30 -17.72 -21.14 -35.58
CA VAL A 30 -18.18 -20.79 -34.20
C VAL A 30 -17.11 -21.15 -33.16
N GLY A 31 -15.84 -21.28 -33.57
CA GLY A 31 -14.76 -21.80 -32.74
C GLY A 31 -13.49 -20.94 -32.67
N LEU A 32 -13.54 -19.66 -33.04
CA LEU A 32 -12.35 -18.80 -33.08
C LEU A 32 -12.52 -17.39 -32.50
N THR A 33 -13.60 -17.12 -31.76
CA THR A 33 -13.69 -15.88 -30.99
C THR A 33 -13.50 -16.19 -29.52
N SER A 34 -12.23 -16.33 -29.12
CA SER A 34 -11.87 -15.95 -27.75
C SER A 34 -12.35 -14.50 -27.59
N PRO A 35 -13.18 -14.15 -26.59
CA PRO A 35 -13.32 -12.75 -26.24
C PRO A 35 -11.95 -12.33 -25.71
N CYS A 36 -11.17 -11.64 -26.53
CA CYS A 36 -10.09 -10.81 -26.03
C CYS A 36 -10.78 -9.82 -25.10
N ALA A 37 -10.60 -10.00 -23.79
CA ALA A 37 -11.01 -9.01 -22.81
C ALA A 37 -10.13 -7.78 -23.03
N PHE A 38 -10.60 -6.86 -23.86
CA PHE A 38 -10.10 -5.51 -23.86
C PHE A 38 -10.78 -4.81 -22.69
N ALA A 39 -10.02 -4.51 -21.63
CA ALA A 39 -10.43 -3.52 -20.65
C ALA A 39 -10.39 -2.15 -21.35
N GLU A 40 -11.43 -1.84 -22.11
CA GLU A 40 -11.63 -0.52 -22.70
C GLU A 40 -12.20 0.38 -21.60
N LEU A 41 -11.52 1.51 -21.35
CA LEU A 41 -12.02 2.55 -20.45
C LEU A 41 -13.32 3.11 -21.03
N GLN A 42 -14.44 2.68 -20.47
CA GLN A 42 -15.75 3.20 -20.84
C GLN A 42 -16.00 4.49 -20.07
N PHE A 43 -15.96 5.63 -20.77
CA PHE A 43 -16.39 6.89 -20.21
C PHE A 43 -17.90 6.83 -19.90
N LEU A 44 -18.24 6.97 -18.62
CA LEU A 44 -19.63 7.09 -18.18
C LEU A 44 -20.07 8.55 -18.41
N ASP A 45 -21.27 8.73 -18.96
CA ASP A 45 -21.89 10.06 -19.01
C ASP A 45 -22.42 10.48 -17.64
N ASP A 46 -22.63 11.78 -17.44
CA ASP A 46 -23.13 12.34 -16.16
C ASP A 46 -24.47 11.71 -15.74
N SER A 47 -25.28 11.25 -16.70
CA SER A 47 -26.55 10.60 -16.42
C SER A 47 -26.37 9.19 -15.83
N SER A 48 -25.34 8.48 -16.27
CA SER A 48 -24.93 7.17 -15.76
C SER A 48 -24.23 7.31 -14.42
N LEU A 49 -23.41 8.36 -14.23
CA LEU A 49 -22.77 8.69 -12.96
C LEU A 49 -23.78 9.16 -11.89
N SER A 50 -24.87 9.83 -12.28
CA SER A 50 -25.95 10.23 -11.35
C SER A 50 -26.65 9.02 -10.69
N ASN A 51 -26.66 7.87 -11.36
CA ASN A 51 -27.20 6.62 -10.80
C ASN A 51 -26.22 5.92 -9.85
N VAL A 52 -24.93 6.29 -9.85
CA VAL A 52 -23.94 5.83 -8.88
C VAL A 52 -24.13 6.65 -7.60
N THR A 53 -25.18 6.35 -6.83
CA THR A 53 -25.34 6.95 -5.51
C THR A 53 -24.41 6.21 -4.54
N GLY A 54 -23.33 6.86 -4.08
CA GLY A 54 -22.30 6.31 -3.19
C GLY A 54 -22.75 5.96 -1.77
N LYS A 55 -23.92 5.36 -1.59
CA LYS A 55 -24.50 5.04 -0.28
C LYS A 55 -23.88 3.82 0.43
N ALA A 56 -22.91 3.14 -0.19
CA ALA A 56 -22.36 1.88 0.34
C ALA A 56 -20.83 1.79 0.20
N GLY A 57 -20.14 2.94 0.09
CA GLY A 57 -18.71 2.98 -0.21
C GLY A 57 -18.35 2.38 -1.58
N LEU A 58 -17.05 2.38 -1.89
CA LEU A 58 -16.44 1.77 -3.07
C LEU A 58 -15.35 0.80 -2.59
N THR A 59 -15.43 -0.45 -3.03
CA THR A 59 -14.35 -1.43 -2.82
C THR A 59 -13.61 -1.64 -4.13
N ILE A 60 -12.28 -1.52 -4.07
CA ILE A 60 -11.38 -1.72 -5.21
C ILE A 60 -10.39 -2.82 -4.84
N ASP A 61 -10.40 -3.91 -5.62
CA ASP A 61 -9.37 -4.94 -5.57
C ASP A 61 -8.26 -4.56 -6.55
N ILE A 62 -7.02 -4.56 -6.07
CA ILE A 62 -5.85 -4.10 -6.80
C ILE A 62 -4.95 -5.31 -7.05
N GLU A 63 -4.79 -5.64 -8.33
CA GLU A 63 -3.82 -6.62 -8.82
C GLU A 63 -3.03 -5.95 -9.93
N THR A 64 -1.73 -5.78 -9.74
CA THR A 64 -0.91 -4.99 -10.66
C THR A 64 0.50 -5.53 -10.80
N ARG A 65 1.12 -5.23 -11.94
CA ARG A 65 2.55 -5.37 -12.16
C ARG A 65 3.00 -4.31 -13.12
N VAL A 66 4.05 -3.58 -12.74
CA VAL A 66 4.60 -2.50 -13.55
C VAL A 66 6.02 -2.86 -13.96
N HIS A 67 6.34 -2.58 -15.22
CA HIS A 67 7.70 -2.65 -15.74
C HIS A 67 7.93 -1.46 -16.67
N ILE A 68 8.96 -0.66 -16.37
CA ILE A 68 9.36 0.52 -17.14
C ILE A 68 10.83 0.31 -17.52
N GLY A 69 11.12 0.23 -18.82
CA GLY A 69 12.49 0.02 -19.29
C GLY A 69 13.40 1.21 -19.02
N GLU A 70 12.93 2.43 -19.31
CA GLU A 70 13.64 3.66 -18.98
C GLU A 70 12.63 4.79 -18.75
N PHE A 71 12.83 5.54 -17.68
CA PHE A 71 12.27 6.87 -17.48
C PHE A 71 13.40 7.88 -17.56
N GLU A 72 13.28 8.90 -18.41
CA GLU A 72 14.28 9.96 -18.57
C GLU A 72 13.60 11.33 -18.47
N TYR A 73 14.03 12.14 -17.51
CA TYR A 73 13.70 13.55 -17.42
C TYR A 73 14.80 14.37 -18.09
N VAL A 74 14.43 15.27 -19.02
CA VAL A 74 15.37 16.06 -19.82
C VAL A 74 15.24 17.55 -19.51
N ASP A 75 16.30 18.15 -18.98
CA ASP A 75 16.50 19.60 -18.84
C ASP A 75 18.00 19.94 -18.80
N ALA A 76 18.48 20.66 -19.83
CA ALA A 76 19.90 21.04 -20.00
C ALA A 76 20.92 19.91 -19.65
N GLY A 77 20.56 18.68 -20.00
CA GLY A 77 21.06 17.44 -19.41
C GLY A 77 19.89 16.47 -19.24
N SER A 78 20.11 15.30 -18.65
CA SER A 78 19.00 14.44 -18.25
C SER A 78 19.32 13.63 -17.00
N MET A 79 18.26 13.18 -16.34
CA MET A 79 18.28 12.24 -15.24
C MET A 79 17.45 11.04 -15.66
N TYR A 80 17.95 9.83 -15.42
CA TYR A 80 17.30 8.60 -15.85
C TYR A 80 17.21 7.56 -14.75
N THR A 81 16.20 6.71 -14.86
CA THR A 81 15.98 5.48 -14.10
C THR A 81 15.75 4.35 -15.10
N LYS A 82 16.46 3.23 -14.95
CA LYS A 82 16.38 2.06 -15.84
C LYS A 82 15.84 0.83 -15.13
N ASP A 83 15.09 0.05 -15.90
CA ASP A 83 14.51 -1.24 -15.51
C ASP A 83 13.78 -1.16 -14.16
N TYR A 84 12.89 -0.18 -14.04
CA TYR A 84 12.01 -0.08 -12.88
C TYR A 84 10.95 -1.16 -12.95
N SER A 85 10.73 -1.87 -11.85
CA SER A 85 9.62 -2.81 -11.73
C SER A 85 8.93 -2.72 -10.37
N LEU A 86 7.63 -2.99 -10.39
CA LEU A 86 6.79 -3.21 -9.22
C LEU A 86 6.09 -4.55 -9.40
N THR A 87 6.38 -5.50 -8.52
CA THR A 87 5.93 -6.90 -8.54
C THR A 87 5.57 -7.35 -7.13
N GLY A 88 4.91 -8.50 -6.98
CA GLY A 88 4.93 -9.23 -5.71
C GLY A 88 6.32 -9.85 -5.47
N ILE A 89 6.61 -10.25 -4.24
CA ILE A 89 7.87 -10.91 -3.90
C ILE A 89 7.96 -12.22 -4.71
N GLY A 90 9.14 -12.47 -5.30
CA GLY A 90 9.33 -13.58 -6.24
C GLY A 90 8.88 -13.30 -7.69
N GLY A 91 8.50 -12.06 -8.02
CA GLY A 91 8.24 -11.61 -9.40
C GLY A 91 6.81 -11.80 -9.89
N GLY A 92 5.88 -12.08 -8.97
CA GLY A 92 4.45 -12.18 -9.23
C GLY A 92 3.77 -10.82 -9.46
N LEU A 93 2.44 -10.84 -9.45
CA LEU A 93 1.65 -9.61 -9.37
C LEU A 93 1.75 -9.08 -7.93
N VAL A 94 1.73 -7.77 -7.76
CA VAL A 94 1.30 -7.18 -6.49
C VAL A 94 -0.18 -7.46 -6.41
N ASP A 95 -0.56 -8.38 -5.53
CA ASP A 95 -1.93 -8.82 -5.36
C ASP A 95 -2.38 -8.69 -3.90
N ASN A 96 -3.57 -9.25 -3.64
CA ASN A 96 -4.17 -9.27 -2.32
C ASN A 96 -4.37 -7.90 -1.68
N LEU A 97 -4.39 -6.81 -2.46
CA LEU A 97 -4.57 -5.45 -1.97
C LEU A 97 -6.00 -4.99 -2.21
N ARG A 98 -6.67 -4.53 -1.15
CA ARG A 98 -8.04 -4.02 -1.21
C ARG A 98 -8.12 -2.62 -0.62
N ALA A 99 -8.64 -1.68 -1.40
CA ALA A 99 -8.98 -0.35 -0.94
C ALA A 99 -10.49 -0.23 -0.73
N LYS A 100 -10.91 0.14 0.49
CA LYS A 100 -12.28 0.54 0.82
C LYS A 100 -12.31 2.05 0.91
N ILE A 101 -13.10 2.69 0.05
CA ILE A 101 -13.28 4.14 -0.01
C ILE A 101 -14.70 4.44 0.45
N ASP A 102 -14.85 5.17 1.54
CA ASP A 102 -16.17 5.53 2.04
C ASP A 102 -16.27 7.01 2.43
N VAL A 103 -17.47 7.56 2.25
CA VAL A 103 -17.83 8.91 2.69
C VAL A 103 -18.80 8.77 3.83
N THR A 104 -18.37 9.17 5.02
CA THR A 104 -19.15 8.89 6.23
C THR A 104 -20.31 9.85 6.43
N ASP A 105 -21.40 9.34 7.01
CA ASP A 105 -22.55 10.13 7.48
C ASP A 105 -22.38 10.67 8.92
N GLY A 106 -21.22 10.44 9.53
CA GLY A 106 -20.90 10.85 10.89
C GLY A 106 -21.32 9.87 12.00
N ASN A 107 -22.09 8.83 11.68
CA ASN A 107 -22.65 7.90 12.66
C ASN A 107 -22.12 6.47 12.52
N GLU A 108 -21.66 6.08 11.34
CA GLU A 108 -21.13 4.74 11.10
C GLU A 108 -19.70 4.53 11.61
N THR A 109 -19.40 3.28 11.97
CA THR A 109 -18.04 2.83 12.31
C THR A 109 -17.38 2.29 11.05
N LEU A 110 -16.28 2.91 10.63
CA LEU A 110 -15.51 2.47 9.48
C LEU A 110 -14.27 1.68 9.90
N ALA A 111 -13.95 0.62 9.15
CA ALA A 111 -12.73 -0.15 9.32
C ALA A 111 -11.50 0.73 9.03
N THR A 112 -10.50 0.67 9.91
CA THR A 112 -9.30 1.51 9.90
C THR A 112 -8.20 0.83 10.68
N GLY A 113 -6.95 1.05 10.28
CA GLY A 113 -5.78 0.46 10.89
C GLY A 113 -5.89 -1.05 11.05
N PHE A 114 -5.60 -1.55 12.26
CA PHE A 114 -5.72 -2.96 12.59
C PHE A 114 -7.11 -3.40 13.06
N SER A 115 -8.19 -2.69 12.72
CA SER A 115 -9.56 -3.10 13.11
C SER A 115 -9.96 -4.47 12.57
N ASP A 116 -9.44 -4.87 11.41
CA ASP A 116 -9.66 -6.20 10.83
C ASP A 116 -9.07 -7.31 11.73
N VAL A 117 -7.94 -7.04 12.39
CA VAL A 117 -7.34 -7.98 13.35
C VAL A 117 -8.26 -8.18 14.55
N ALA A 118 -8.83 -7.10 15.08
CA ALA A 118 -9.77 -7.18 16.19
C ALA A 118 -11.04 -7.98 15.85
N LEU A 119 -11.57 -7.79 14.63
CA LEU A 119 -12.70 -8.55 14.11
C LEU A 119 -12.37 -10.05 14.01
N LEU A 120 -11.23 -10.38 13.41
CA LEU A 120 -10.77 -11.76 13.24
C LEU A 120 -10.45 -12.45 14.57
N ALA A 121 -9.88 -11.72 15.53
CA ALA A 121 -9.61 -12.23 16.87
C ALA A 121 -10.92 -12.61 17.59
N THR A 122 -11.95 -11.78 17.47
CA THR A 122 -13.29 -12.06 18.01
C THR A 122 -13.96 -13.25 17.31
N ALA A 123 -13.66 -13.47 16.03
CA ALA A 123 -14.07 -14.65 15.28
C ALA A 123 -13.23 -15.92 15.59
N GLY A 124 -12.20 -15.81 16.44
CA GLY A 124 -11.36 -16.92 16.90
C GLY A 124 -10.21 -17.29 15.97
N PHE A 125 -9.77 -16.38 15.10
CA PHE A 125 -8.63 -16.63 14.20
C PHE A 125 -7.27 -16.33 14.84
N PHE A 126 -7.25 -15.45 15.83
CA PHE A 126 -6.06 -15.01 16.54
C PHE A 126 -6.17 -15.28 18.03
N ASP A 127 -5.02 -15.39 18.68
CA ASP A 127 -4.94 -15.49 20.13
C ASP A 127 -5.21 -14.11 20.74
N THR A 128 -6.33 -13.97 21.45
CA THR A 128 -6.72 -12.73 22.12
C THR A 128 -5.81 -12.36 23.30
N SER A 129 -4.93 -13.27 23.73
CA SER A 129 -3.90 -13.00 24.73
C SER A 129 -2.57 -12.54 24.15
N GLU A 130 -2.41 -12.59 22.82
CA GLU A 130 -1.28 -11.98 22.14
C GLU A 130 -1.36 -10.45 22.33
N THR A 131 -0.22 -9.82 22.63
CA THR A 131 -0.13 -8.43 23.09
C THR A 131 -0.65 -7.41 22.08
N ASP A 132 -0.30 -7.55 20.81
CA ASP A 132 -0.73 -6.63 19.75
C ASP A 132 -2.19 -6.88 19.37
N VAL A 133 -2.63 -8.14 19.34
CA VAL A 133 -4.03 -8.51 19.12
C VAL A 133 -4.93 -7.96 20.23
N ALA A 134 -4.54 -8.12 21.49
CA ALA A 134 -5.26 -7.58 22.64
C ALA A 134 -5.34 -6.05 22.59
N TRP A 135 -4.23 -5.40 22.17
CA TRP A 135 -4.21 -3.96 21.94
C TRP A 135 -5.18 -3.55 20.83
N ALA A 136 -5.18 -4.23 19.69
CA ALA A 136 -6.07 -3.92 18.56
C ALA A 136 -7.54 -4.07 18.94
N ILE A 137 -7.91 -5.12 19.68
CA ILE A 137 -9.28 -5.30 20.19
C ILE A 137 -9.70 -4.10 21.04
N ASN A 138 -8.81 -3.57 21.89
CA ASN A 138 -9.12 -2.44 22.74
C ASN A 138 -9.12 -1.10 21.99
N GLU A 139 -8.15 -0.88 21.10
CA GLU A 139 -7.99 0.37 20.33
C GLU A 139 -9.15 0.61 19.37
N TYR A 140 -9.63 -0.46 18.70
CA TYR A 140 -10.63 -0.35 17.65
C TYR A 140 -12.04 -0.74 18.09
N ALA A 141 -12.30 -1.05 19.35
CA ALA A 141 -13.66 -1.36 19.81
C ALA A 141 -14.57 -0.12 19.72
N ASP A 142 -15.73 -0.25 19.06
CA ASP A 142 -16.69 0.84 18.91
C ASP A 142 -17.68 0.97 20.09
N GLY A 143 -17.61 0.06 21.07
CA GLY A 143 -18.52 0.01 22.22
C GLY A 143 -19.92 -0.54 21.91
N ALA A 144 -20.24 -0.83 20.64
CA ALA A 144 -21.48 -1.44 20.16
C ALA A 144 -21.29 -2.90 19.68
N GLY A 145 -20.06 -3.42 19.75
CA GLY A 145 -19.70 -4.78 19.37
C GLY A 145 -19.11 -4.90 17.97
N GLY A 146 -18.88 -3.78 17.29
CA GLY A 146 -18.10 -3.67 16.06
C GLY A 146 -16.67 -3.20 16.33
N PHE A 147 -15.89 -3.13 15.25
CA PHE A 147 -14.51 -2.65 15.28
C PHE A 147 -14.26 -1.63 14.18
N GLY A 148 -13.54 -0.56 14.50
CA GLY A 148 -13.21 0.55 13.62
C GLY A 148 -13.24 1.89 14.35
N LYS A 149 -13.35 2.99 13.60
CA LYS A 149 -13.50 4.34 14.17
C LYS A 149 -14.63 5.09 13.47
N GLN A 150 -15.29 5.97 14.21
CA GLN A 150 -16.25 6.92 13.66
C GLN A 150 -15.52 8.15 13.14
N TYR A 151 -15.95 8.64 11.99
CA TYR A 151 -15.48 9.86 11.36
C TYR A 151 -16.63 10.89 11.37
N GLY A 152 -16.36 12.16 11.03
CA GLY A 152 -17.38 13.20 10.98
C GLY A 152 -18.12 13.19 9.65
N ASP A 153 -19.36 13.66 9.62
CA ASP A 153 -20.17 13.73 8.39
C ASP A 153 -19.42 14.45 7.25
N GLY A 154 -19.37 13.80 6.08
CA GLY A 154 -18.68 14.30 4.90
C GLY A 154 -17.16 14.08 4.88
N ASP A 155 -16.59 13.44 5.90
CA ASP A 155 -15.22 12.94 5.85
C ASP A 155 -15.12 11.75 4.88
N VAL A 156 -13.96 11.59 4.25
CA VAL A 156 -13.66 10.42 3.40
C VAL A 156 -12.60 9.58 4.11
N LEU A 157 -12.80 8.27 4.15
CA LEU A 157 -11.78 7.31 4.53
C LEU A 157 -11.45 6.42 3.34
N ILE A 158 -10.15 6.30 3.05
CA ILE A 158 -9.60 5.27 2.18
C ILE A 158 -8.80 4.34 3.08
N HIS A 159 -9.32 3.14 3.32
CA HIS A 159 -8.65 2.10 4.09
C HIS A 159 -8.14 1.03 3.14
N VAL A 160 -6.82 0.88 3.08
CA VAL A 160 -6.13 -0.09 2.23
C VAL A 160 -5.53 -1.17 3.11
N THR A 161 -5.92 -2.41 2.86
CA THR A 161 -5.54 -3.60 3.63
C THR A 161 -5.54 -4.82 2.72
N SER A 162 -5.27 -6.00 3.27
CA SER A 162 -5.33 -7.24 2.49
C SER A 162 -6.77 -7.63 2.12
N GLN A 163 -6.97 -8.20 0.93
CA GLN A 163 -8.26 -8.71 0.47
C GLN A 163 -8.70 -9.97 1.23
N ASP A 164 -7.78 -10.90 1.47
CA ASP A 164 -8.03 -12.20 2.12
C ASP A 164 -7.35 -12.35 3.50
N LEU A 165 -6.59 -11.34 3.90
CA LEU A 165 -5.88 -11.25 5.19
C LEU A 165 -4.91 -12.42 5.40
N GLY A 166 -4.44 -13.05 4.32
CA GLY A 166 -3.54 -14.20 4.32
C GLY A 166 -4.25 -15.56 4.56
N PHE A 167 -5.58 -15.60 4.47
CA PHE A 167 -6.36 -16.81 4.73
C PHE A 167 -6.93 -17.44 3.45
N SER A 168 -6.80 -18.76 3.31
CA SER A 168 -7.52 -19.47 2.25
C SER A 168 -9.04 -19.40 2.48
N ASP A 169 -9.82 -19.28 1.40
CA ASP A 169 -11.30 -19.23 1.38
C ASP A 169 -11.99 -20.34 2.22
N ALA A 170 -11.34 -21.50 2.35
CA ALA A 170 -11.82 -22.61 3.17
C ALA A 170 -11.89 -22.32 4.69
N VAL A 171 -11.11 -21.36 5.19
CA VAL A 171 -11.10 -20.97 6.61
C VAL A 171 -12.13 -19.87 6.89
N LEU A 172 -12.42 -19.00 5.92
CA LEU A 172 -13.44 -17.95 6.03
C LEU A 172 -14.88 -18.48 5.84
N THR A 173 -15.04 -19.59 5.10
CA THR A 173 -16.35 -20.21 4.82
C THR A 173 -16.72 -21.34 5.80
N GLY A 174 -15.78 -21.80 6.61
CA GLY A 174 -16.02 -22.77 7.67
C GLY A 174 -16.54 -22.08 8.94
N ASN A 175 -17.81 -22.29 9.30
CA ASN A 175 -18.42 -21.83 10.56
C ASN A 175 -17.79 -22.41 11.85
N THR A 176 -16.56 -22.92 11.78
CA THR A 176 -15.81 -23.45 12.93
C THR A 176 -14.54 -22.62 13.06
N PRO A 177 -14.36 -21.90 14.17
CA PRO A 177 -13.10 -21.21 14.44
C PRO A 177 -11.92 -22.17 14.32
N PRO A 178 -10.80 -21.73 13.74
CA PRO A 178 -9.62 -22.57 13.64
C PRO A 178 -9.11 -22.97 15.04
N PRO A 179 -8.46 -24.13 15.20
CA PRO A 179 -7.98 -24.55 16.50
C PRO A 179 -6.87 -23.62 17.02
N PRO A 180 -6.73 -23.40 18.34
CA PRO A 180 -5.74 -22.46 18.90
C PRO A 180 -4.29 -22.69 18.45
N SER A 181 -3.95 -23.91 18.05
CA SER A 181 -2.62 -24.23 17.51
C SER A 181 -2.26 -23.50 16.21
N THR A 182 -3.23 -22.94 15.48
CA THR A 182 -2.97 -22.21 14.22
C THR A 182 -2.87 -20.70 14.40
N HIS A 183 -3.18 -20.16 15.58
CA HIS A 183 -3.24 -18.71 15.78
C HIS A 183 -1.93 -17.99 15.44
N ALA A 184 -0.78 -18.58 15.77
CA ALA A 184 0.53 -18.02 15.44
C ALA A 184 0.76 -17.96 13.93
N SER A 185 0.53 -19.08 13.22
CA SER A 185 0.66 -19.12 11.76
C SER A 185 -0.34 -18.22 11.05
N ASN A 186 -1.55 -18.08 11.59
CA ASN A 186 -2.56 -17.16 11.09
C ASN A 186 -2.05 -15.71 11.17
N LEU A 187 -1.43 -15.33 12.29
CA LEU A 187 -0.88 -13.99 12.48
C LEU A 187 0.30 -13.73 11.54
N ASP A 188 1.18 -14.71 11.35
CA ASP A 188 2.28 -14.60 10.38
C ASP A 188 1.76 -14.46 8.95
N ASN A 189 0.71 -15.20 8.57
CA ASN A 189 0.08 -15.07 7.26
C ASN A 189 -0.52 -13.67 7.07
N TYR A 190 -1.20 -13.14 8.09
CA TYR A 190 -1.74 -11.78 8.05
C TYR A 190 -0.63 -10.74 7.84
N LYS A 191 0.47 -10.85 8.58
CA LYS A 191 1.60 -9.90 8.46
C LYS A 191 2.28 -9.92 7.09
N ASN A 192 2.17 -11.04 6.38
CA ASN A 192 2.79 -11.25 5.07
C ASN A 192 1.77 -11.25 3.93
N ALA A 193 0.53 -10.80 4.17
CA ALA A 193 -0.57 -10.96 3.24
C ALA A 193 -0.46 -10.06 2.00
N VAL A 194 0.02 -8.82 2.17
CA VAL A 194 0.32 -7.91 1.07
C VAL A 194 1.83 -7.80 0.94
N ASP A 195 2.36 -8.30 -0.17
CA ASP A 195 3.78 -8.25 -0.48
C ASP A 195 4.06 -7.32 -1.66
N LEU A 196 5.19 -6.65 -1.59
CA LEU A 196 5.62 -5.63 -2.54
C LEU A 196 7.11 -5.84 -2.81
N HIS A 197 7.45 -5.81 -4.08
CA HIS A 197 8.82 -5.87 -4.53
C HIS A 197 9.05 -4.79 -5.57
N ILE A 198 9.92 -3.83 -5.20
CA ILE A 198 10.31 -2.71 -6.05
C ILE A 198 11.76 -2.92 -6.45
N GLN A 199 12.04 -2.83 -7.74
CA GLN A 199 13.42 -2.86 -8.24
C GLN A 199 13.70 -1.71 -9.21
N GLU A 200 14.93 -1.23 -9.18
CA GLU A 200 15.51 -0.32 -10.16
C GLU A 200 16.95 -0.77 -10.42
N ALA A 201 17.29 -1.01 -11.69
CA ALA A 201 18.63 -1.44 -12.05
C ALA A 201 19.65 -0.30 -11.91
N GLU A 202 19.28 0.91 -12.32
CA GLU A 202 20.19 2.05 -12.34
C GLU A 202 19.46 3.39 -12.30
N PHE A 203 19.90 4.25 -11.39
CA PHE A 203 19.57 5.69 -11.35
C PHE A 203 20.82 6.48 -11.77
N GLY A 204 20.66 7.50 -12.60
CA GLY A 204 21.80 8.29 -13.05
C GLY A 204 21.47 9.60 -13.73
N ILE A 205 22.53 10.25 -14.21
CA ILE A 205 22.49 11.49 -14.97
C ILE A 205 23.23 11.33 -16.29
N ARG A 206 22.79 12.05 -17.32
CA ARG A 206 23.38 12.03 -18.65
C ARG A 206 23.61 13.45 -19.13
N ALA A 207 24.74 13.66 -19.80
CA ALA A 207 25.12 14.95 -20.34
C ALA A 207 24.10 15.42 -21.39
N SER A 208 23.98 16.75 -21.57
CA SER A 208 23.02 17.34 -22.51
C SER A 208 23.23 16.92 -23.97
N ASP A 209 24.44 16.49 -24.32
CA ASP A 209 24.80 15.99 -25.64
C ASP A 209 24.77 14.44 -25.72
N GLY A 210 24.35 13.77 -24.66
CA GLY A 210 24.32 12.31 -24.52
C GLY A 210 25.70 11.64 -24.49
N SER A 211 26.80 12.40 -24.45
CA SER A 211 28.15 11.87 -24.61
C SER A 211 28.67 11.13 -23.37
N VAL A 212 28.10 11.44 -22.20
CA VAL A 212 28.50 10.89 -20.90
C VAL A 212 27.25 10.49 -20.13
N GLU A 213 27.27 9.29 -19.57
CA GLU A 213 26.26 8.77 -18.67
C GLU A 213 26.92 8.38 -17.34
N THR A 214 26.35 8.89 -16.24
CA THR A 214 26.82 8.63 -14.88
C THR A 214 25.76 7.93 -14.06
N ALA A 215 26.00 6.67 -13.68
CA ALA A 215 25.19 5.95 -12.71
C ALA A 215 25.54 6.44 -11.29
N LEU A 216 24.52 6.79 -10.51
CA LEU A 216 24.64 7.26 -9.12
C LEU A 216 24.27 6.15 -8.11
N SER A 217 23.33 5.28 -8.48
CA SER A 217 23.03 4.07 -7.74
C SER A 217 22.64 2.95 -8.69
N LYS A 218 22.82 1.71 -8.23
CA LYS A 218 22.47 0.48 -8.95
C LYS A 218 21.85 -0.54 -8.01
N ASN A 219 21.19 -1.52 -8.61
CA ASN A 219 20.65 -2.69 -7.92
C ASN A 219 19.79 -2.29 -6.71
N PHE A 220 18.99 -1.24 -6.87
CA PHE A 220 18.02 -0.90 -5.84
C PHE A 220 16.94 -1.97 -5.86
N SER A 221 16.76 -2.66 -4.74
CA SER A 221 15.75 -3.71 -4.58
C SER A 221 15.17 -3.59 -3.19
N VAL A 222 13.85 -3.64 -3.08
CA VAL A 222 13.13 -3.58 -1.80
C VAL A 222 12.05 -4.64 -1.80
N GLU A 223 12.12 -5.56 -0.85
CA GLU A 223 11.05 -6.49 -0.50
C GLU A 223 10.35 -6.00 0.77
N ALA A 224 9.06 -5.71 0.66
CA ALA A 224 8.28 -5.11 1.72
C ALA A 224 6.90 -5.74 1.86
N TYR A 225 6.33 -5.58 3.04
CA TYR A 225 4.98 -5.99 3.38
C TYR A 225 4.18 -4.77 3.87
N LEU A 226 2.91 -4.71 3.49
CA LEU A 226 1.98 -3.69 3.97
C LEU A 226 1.08 -4.28 5.05
N GLY A 227 1.05 -3.64 6.23
CA GLY A 227 0.07 -3.92 7.27
C GLY A 227 -1.27 -3.26 6.94
N TYR A 228 -1.24 -1.93 6.80
CA TYR A 228 -2.35 -1.13 6.25
C TYR A 228 -1.86 0.23 5.76
N LEU A 229 -2.68 0.88 4.93
CA LEU A 229 -2.56 2.29 4.60
C LEU A 229 -3.93 2.95 4.73
N ASP A 230 -4.02 3.92 5.62
CA ASP A 230 -5.20 4.76 5.80
C ASP A 230 -4.93 6.16 5.28
N ILE A 231 -5.84 6.65 4.45
CA ILE A 231 -5.89 8.03 4.02
C ILE A 231 -7.23 8.60 4.46
N VAL A 232 -7.19 9.62 5.30
CA VAL A 232 -8.38 10.29 5.83
C VAL A 232 -8.44 11.68 5.24
N ILE A 233 -9.56 12.06 4.64
CA ILE A 233 -9.84 13.43 4.25
C ILE A 233 -10.86 13.96 5.23
N LYS A 234 -10.41 14.80 6.16
CA LYS A 234 -11.28 15.49 7.10
C LYS A 234 -11.86 16.74 6.45
N ASN A 235 -13.18 16.83 6.41
CA ASN A 235 -13.92 17.97 5.91
C ASN A 235 -14.58 18.71 7.08
N GLN A 236 -13.94 19.77 7.54
CA GLN A 236 -14.44 20.63 8.61
C GLN A 236 -14.76 22.04 8.10
N GLY A 237 -15.04 22.16 6.79
CA GLY A 237 -15.29 23.45 6.14
C GLY A 237 -14.02 24.25 5.85
N ASN A 238 -14.17 25.57 5.78
CA ASN A 238 -13.13 26.51 5.34
C ASN A 238 -12.48 27.30 6.48
N ASP A 239 -12.78 26.93 7.73
CA ASP A 239 -12.31 27.66 8.90
C ASP A 239 -10.83 27.35 9.20
N PHE A 240 -10.19 28.32 9.85
CA PHE A 240 -8.81 28.23 10.33
C PHE A 240 -8.79 28.54 11.83
N HIS A 241 -8.05 27.75 12.58
CA HIS A 241 -7.77 28.03 13.98
C HIS A 241 -6.38 28.63 14.18
N ASP A 242 -6.28 29.53 15.14
CA ASP A 242 -5.02 30.13 15.54
C ASP A 242 -4.22 29.15 16.42
N THR A 243 -2.96 28.94 16.03
CA THR A 243 -1.99 28.12 16.76
C THR A 243 -1.11 28.95 17.70
N THR A 244 -1.36 30.25 17.82
CA THR A 244 -0.74 31.08 18.87
C THR A 244 -1.28 30.66 20.24
N GLY A 245 -0.37 30.31 21.15
CA GLY A 245 -0.73 29.95 22.53
C GLY A 245 -1.32 28.54 22.75
N ASN A 246 -1.82 27.86 21.72
CA ASN A 246 -2.23 26.46 21.78
C ASN A 246 -1.03 25.55 21.44
N SER A 247 -0.32 25.08 22.46
CA SER A 247 0.81 24.14 22.30
C SER A 247 0.31 22.69 22.32
N SER A 248 -0.39 22.27 21.27
CA SER A 248 -0.46 20.84 20.99
C SER A 248 0.83 20.44 20.30
N ASN A 249 1.60 19.57 20.94
CA ASN A 249 2.78 18.96 20.34
C ASN A 249 2.43 18.39 18.95
N GLY A 250 3.37 18.46 18.00
CA GLY A 250 3.12 18.01 16.62
C GLY A 250 2.54 19.07 15.69
N LYS A 251 1.99 20.18 16.19
CA LYS A 251 1.40 21.23 15.33
C LYS A 251 2.33 22.43 15.11
N PRO A 252 2.24 23.06 13.93
CA PRO A 252 2.93 24.32 13.67
C PRO A 252 2.42 25.41 14.62
N ARG A 253 3.28 26.37 14.94
CA ARG A 253 2.98 27.44 15.92
C ARG A 253 2.98 28.79 15.26
N ASN A 254 2.19 29.70 15.84
CA ASN A 254 2.08 31.10 15.42
C ASN A 254 1.65 31.27 13.95
N ILE A 255 0.78 30.38 13.49
CA ILE A 255 0.13 30.42 12.18
C ILE A 255 -1.37 30.17 12.34
N LEU A 256 -2.13 30.45 11.28
CA LEU A 256 -3.50 29.99 11.15
C LEU A 256 -3.47 28.65 10.41
N LEU A 257 -4.02 27.59 11.02
CA LEU A 257 -4.04 26.23 10.47
C LEU A 257 -5.48 25.87 10.09
N ALA A 258 -5.69 25.30 8.90
CA ALA A 258 -7.02 24.89 8.47
C ALA A 258 -7.56 23.73 9.33
N ASP A 259 -8.87 23.73 9.55
CA ASP A 259 -9.56 22.66 10.28
C ASP A 259 -9.74 21.40 9.41
N SER A 260 -9.84 21.58 8.09
CA SER A 260 -9.83 20.49 7.12
C SER A 260 -8.41 20.03 6.81
N TYR A 261 -8.18 18.71 6.73
CA TYR A 261 -6.86 18.14 6.48
C TYR A 261 -6.91 16.77 5.79
N LEU A 262 -5.81 16.41 5.16
CA LEU A 262 -5.51 15.06 4.68
C LEU A 262 -4.62 14.36 5.73
N GLY A 263 -5.08 13.28 6.33
CA GLY A 263 -4.30 12.41 7.21
C GLY A 263 -3.81 11.19 6.46
N ILE A 264 -2.59 10.76 6.75
CA ILE A 264 -1.99 9.53 6.22
C ILE A 264 -1.46 8.74 7.41
N ASP A 265 -1.79 7.46 7.49
CA ASP A 265 -1.24 6.50 8.45
C ASP A 265 -0.89 5.21 7.71
N ALA A 266 0.39 4.85 7.71
CA ALA A 266 0.89 3.67 7.03
C ALA A 266 1.65 2.77 8.01
N LYS A 267 1.36 1.48 7.96
CA LYS A 267 2.15 0.42 8.60
C LYS A 267 2.74 -0.47 7.53
N PHE A 268 4.06 -0.57 7.53
CA PHE A 268 4.79 -1.39 6.56
C PHE A 268 6.03 -1.98 7.18
N ARG A 269 6.62 -2.98 6.53
CA ARG A 269 7.84 -3.63 6.98
C ARG A 269 8.68 -3.95 5.76
N VAL A 270 9.97 -3.64 5.83
CA VAL A 270 10.94 -4.01 4.81
C VAL A 270 11.78 -5.14 5.36
N GLU A 271 11.85 -6.24 4.63
CA GLU A 271 12.61 -7.44 5.01
C GLU A 271 13.92 -7.56 4.24
N ASP A 272 13.98 -6.96 3.06
CA ASP A 272 15.21 -6.87 2.29
C ASP A 272 15.26 -5.52 1.57
N LEU A 273 16.38 -4.82 1.74
CA LEU A 273 16.71 -3.63 0.97
C LEU A 273 18.19 -3.69 0.60
N ASP A 274 18.39 -3.71 -0.71
CA ASP A 274 19.68 -3.70 -1.37
C ASP A 274 19.84 -2.39 -2.13
N ILE A 275 21.01 -1.76 -2.01
CA ILE A 275 21.40 -0.64 -2.87
C ILE A 275 22.92 -0.53 -2.97
N ASP A 276 23.41 -0.36 -4.20
CA ASP A 276 24.80 -0.04 -4.48
C ASP A 276 24.91 1.43 -4.88
N SER A 277 25.45 2.29 -4.01
CA SER A 277 25.84 3.63 -4.45
C SER A 277 27.09 3.54 -5.32
N THR A 278 27.11 4.28 -6.43
CA THR A 278 28.20 4.21 -7.39
C THR A 278 28.42 5.53 -8.11
N ASN A 279 29.55 5.61 -8.81
CA ASN A 279 29.83 6.66 -9.78
C ASN A 279 30.84 6.09 -10.80
N ASN A 280 30.40 5.92 -12.04
CA ASN A 280 31.23 5.52 -13.16
C ASN A 280 31.90 6.71 -13.88
N ALA A 281 31.66 7.96 -13.44
CA ALA A 281 32.36 9.12 -13.96
C ALA A 281 33.86 9.05 -13.59
N THR A 282 34.69 9.26 -14.60
CA THR A 282 36.15 9.30 -14.41
C THR A 282 36.53 10.67 -13.85
N ASN A 283 36.92 10.74 -12.57
CA ASN A 283 37.51 11.95 -12.02
C ASN A 283 38.89 12.17 -12.67
N THR A 284 39.04 13.28 -13.40
CA THR A 284 40.26 13.63 -14.14
C THR A 284 41.35 14.27 -13.27
N ILE A 285 41.02 14.64 -12.04
CA ILE A 285 41.92 15.39 -11.14
C ILE A 285 42.34 14.53 -9.94
N ILE A 286 41.41 13.73 -9.40
CA ILE A 286 41.65 12.88 -8.24
C ILE A 286 41.78 11.42 -8.72
N PRO A 287 42.94 10.75 -8.50
CA PRO A 287 43.10 9.34 -8.82
C PRO A 287 42.02 8.49 -8.15
N ARG A 288 41.45 7.50 -8.86
CA ARG A 288 40.46 6.56 -8.30
C ARG A 288 40.92 5.84 -7.03
N SER A 289 42.23 5.75 -6.79
CA SER A 289 42.82 5.15 -5.60
C SER A 289 42.65 5.97 -4.31
N VAL A 290 42.22 7.23 -4.41
CA VAL A 290 41.96 8.11 -3.25
C VAL A 290 40.52 8.64 -3.25
N THR A 291 39.67 8.17 -4.17
CA THR A 291 38.23 8.46 -4.13
C THR A 291 37.60 7.59 -3.04
N ASN A 292 36.80 8.19 -2.17
CA ASN A 292 36.09 7.43 -1.14
C ASN A 292 35.15 6.42 -1.82
N PRO A 293 35.27 5.13 -1.52
CA PRO A 293 34.33 4.15 -2.02
C PRO A 293 32.93 4.46 -1.48
N TYR A 294 31.93 4.43 -2.36
CA TYR A 294 30.54 4.73 -2.04
C TYR A 294 29.93 3.64 -1.15
N LEU A 295 28.78 3.91 -0.54
CA LEU A 295 28.11 3.00 0.38
C LEU A 295 27.32 1.92 -0.39
N THR A 296 27.54 0.66 -0.02
CA THR A 296 26.65 -0.45 -0.41
C THR A 296 25.94 -0.95 0.85
N LEU A 297 24.64 -1.12 0.76
CA LEU A 297 23.79 -1.73 1.78
C LEU A 297 23.25 -3.04 1.24
N ARG A 298 23.28 -4.08 2.08
CA ARG A 298 22.66 -5.37 1.79
C ARG A 298 21.79 -5.85 2.93
N ASP A 299 20.68 -6.49 2.57
CA ASP A 299 19.71 -7.10 3.49
C ASP A 299 19.23 -6.12 4.57
N MET A 300 19.05 -4.83 4.23
CA MET A 300 18.60 -3.84 5.20
C MET A 300 17.11 -4.07 5.53
N ARG A 301 16.79 -4.11 6.83
CA ARG A 301 15.39 -4.25 7.30
C ARG A 301 14.91 -2.95 7.94
N ILE A 302 13.63 -2.67 7.75
CA ILE A 302 12.91 -1.58 8.42
C ILE A 302 11.66 -2.20 9.05
N HIS A 303 11.60 -2.25 10.36
CA HIS A 303 10.52 -2.92 11.10
C HIS A 303 10.27 -2.17 12.43
N ASN A 304 9.50 -2.73 13.35
CA ASN A 304 9.39 -2.20 14.73
C ASN A 304 9.14 -3.37 15.69
N GLU A 305 10.15 -4.23 15.84
CA GLU A 305 10.07 -5.55 16.49
C GLU A 305 10.85 -5.57 17.81
N ARG A 306 11.62 -4.51 18.10
CA ARG A 306 12.47 -4.41 19.30
C ARG A 306 12.28 -3.04 19.92
N GLY A 307 12.67 -2.91 21.18
CA GLY A 307 12.52 -1.65 21.91
C GLY A 307 11.24 -1.60 22.73
N ASN A 308 10.85 -0.39 23.15
CA ASN A 308 9.69 -0.15 24.02
C ASN A 308 8.44 0.32 23.26
N ASP A 309 8.55 0.59 21.96
CA ASP A 309 7.51 1.17 21.09
C ASP A 309 6.89 0.15 20.13
N THR A 310 6.98 -1.14 20.44
CA THR A 310 6.47 -2.24 19.59
C THR A 310 4.98 -2.50 19.75
N LEU A 311 4.34 -2.01 20.82
CA LEU A 311 2.94 -2.31 21.10
C LEU A 311 2.00 -1.72 20.04
N GLY A 312 1.15 -2.56 19.46
CA GLY A 312 0.22 -2.17 18.41
C GLY A 312 0.89 -1.91 17.05
N SER A 313 2.19 -2.19 16.93
CA SER A 313 2.91 -2.11 15.66
C SER A 313 2.78 -3.40 14.86
N PHE A 314 2.53 -4.54 15.51
CA PHE A 314 2.59 -5.87 14.91
C PHE A 314 3.95 -6.20 14.27
N GLY A 315 5.02 -5.50 14.67
CA GLY A 315 6.33 -5.59 14.04
C GLY A 315 6.51 -4.65 12.84
N PHE A 316 5.49 -3.90 12.44
CA PHE A 316 5.56 -2.96 11.32
C PHE A 316 6.14 -1.62 11.76
N ALA A 317 7.01 -1.07 10.93
CA ALA A 317 7.35 0.34 10.94
C ALA A 317 6.10 1.19 10.65
N SER A 318 6.10 2.42 11.15
CA SER A 318 4.95 3.30 11.04
C SER A 318 5.31 4.71 10.63
N VAL A 319 4.46 5.29 9.79
CA VAL A 319 4.53 6.69 9.35
C VAL A 319 3.14 7.29 9.40
N GLN A 320 2.99 8.35 10.18
CA GLN A 320 1.76 9.11 10.34
C GLN A 320 2.04 10.58 10.09
N SER A 321 1.13 11.25 9.37
CA SER A 321 1.21 12.69 9.18
C SER A 321 -0.15 13.27 8.79
N LYS A 322 -0.27 14.58 8.93
CA LYS A 322 -1.40 15.37 8.43
C LYS A 322 -0.89 16.49 7.54
N LEU A 323 -1.64 16.79 6.49
CA LEU A 323 -1.42 17.90 5.57
C LEU A 323 -2.64 18.82 5.62
N ALA A 324 -2.42 20.10 5.89
CA ALA A 324 -3.46 21.12 5.87
C ALA A 324 -2.96 22.42 5.24
N ALA A 325 -3.90 23.28 4.82
CA ALA A 325 -3.57 24.63 4.44
C ALA A 325 -3.11 25.44 5.67
N ALA A 326 -2.16 26.34 5.43
CA ALA A 326 -1.59 27.20 6.45
C ALA A 326 -1.60 28.66 5.97
N GLN A 327 -1.96 29.58 6.85
CA GLN A 327 -1.95 31.02 6.60
C GLN A 327 -1.17 31.74 7.70
N HIS A 328 -0.89 33.02 7.47
CA HIS A 328 -0.16 33.86 8.44
C HIS A 328 1.27 33.37 8.70
N ILE A 329 1.90 32.73 7.71
CA ILE A 329 3.28 32.29 7.82
C ILE A 329 4.19 33.52 7.66
N ILE A 330 5.12 33.72 8.59
CA ILE A 330 6.05 34.85 8.55
C ILE A 330 7.11 34.61 7.47
N HIS A 331 7.15 35.48 6.47
CA HIS A 331 8.15 35.49 5.39
C HIS A 331 8.92 36.80 5.36
N LYS A 332 10.19 36.76 4.91
CA LYS A 332 11.04 37.96 4.74
C LYS A 332 11.07 38.38 3.28
N ASP A 333 10.50 39.53 2.98
CA ASP A 333 10.64 40.19 1.68
C ASP A 333 11.57 41.40 1.83
N GLY A 334 12.82 41.24 1.43
CA GLY A 334 13.89 42.20 1.74
C GLY A 334 14.07 42.38 3.26
N ASP A 335 13.89 43.62 3.74
CA ASP A 335 13.96 43.96 5.16
C ASP A 335 12.58 43.91 5.87
N ALA A 336 11.49 43.62 5.15
CA ALA A 336 10.15 43.57 5.70
C ALA A 336 9.74 42.14 6.11
N LEU A 337 8.97 42.04 7.19
CA LEU A 337 8.24 40.81 7.55
C LEU A 337 6.83 40.91 6.99
N ILE A 338 6.46 39.95 6.15
CA ILE A 338 5.12 39.81 5.57
C ILE A 338 4.50 38.48 6.00
N HIS A 339 3.20 38.38 5.81
CA HIS A 339 2.47 37.13 5.98
C HIS A 339 2.13 36.54 4.62
N VAL A 340 2.39 35.26 4.49
CA VAL A 340 2.09 34.49 3.28
C VAL A 340 1.31 33.22 3.64
N ASP A 341 0.64 32.70 2.62
CA ASP A 341 -0.07 31.43 2.70
C ASP A 341 0.86 30.28 2.32
N GLY A 342 0.44 29.06 2.62
CA GLY A 342 1.22 27.86 2.39
C GLY A 342 0.52 26.59 2.83
N GLN A 343 1.32 25.58 3.12
CA GLN A 343 0.89 24.26 3.53
C GLN A 343 1.66 23.84 4.77
N ALA A 344 0.99 23.15 5.69
CA ALA A 344 1.61 22.56 6.86
C ALA A 344 1.50 21.04 6.79
N ILE A 345 2.63 20.37 7.04
CA ILE A 345 2.70 18.94 7.33
C ILE A 345 2.95 18.82 8.83
N TYR A 346 2.07 18.16 9.57
CA TYR A 346 2.08 18.20 11.03
C TYR A 346 1.59 16.90 11.63
N ASP A 347 1.72 16.76 12.96
CA ASP A 347 1.57 15.50 13.68
C ASP A 347 2.39 14.39 13.01
N ILE A 348 3.62 14.73 12.57
CA ILE A 348 4.53 13.78 11.93
C ILE A 348 5.04 12.84 13.02
N ASN A 349 4.64 11.58 12.92
CA ASN A 349 5.09 10.51 13.78
C ASN A 349 5.66 9.37 12.94
N VAL A 350 6.93 9.04 13.14
CA VAL A 350 7.61 7.93 12.48
C VAL A 350 8.24 7.06 13.54
N ALA A 351 7.85 5.80 13.63
CA ALA A 351 8.44 4.83 14.55
C ALA A 351 8.90 3.60 13.76
N TRP A 352 10.20 3.31 13.83
CA TRP A 352 10.81 2.14 13.20
C TRP A 352 12.15 1.78 13.85
N ASP A 353 12.64 0.60 13.54
CA ASP A 353 13.96 0.09 13.77
C ASP A 353 14.65 -0.09 12.41
N TRP A 354 15.97 0.10 12.38
CA TRP A 354 16.78 -0.23 11.20
C TRP A 354 17.79 -1.32 11.53
N ASP A 355 17.76 -2.39 10.74
CA ASP A 355 18.80 -3.43 10.71
C ASP A 355 19.63 -3.27 9.45
N LEU A 356 20.92 -2.99 9.62
CA LEU A 356 21.88 -2.97 8.51
C LEU A 356 22.91 -4.07 8.78
N PRO A 357 22.59 -5.35 8.51
CA PRO A 357 23.47 -6.47 8.82
C PRO A 357 24.74 -6.46 7.95
N HIS A 358 24.67 -5.88 6.75
CA HIS A 358 25.80 -5.79 5.84
C HIS A 358 25.94 -4.38 5.25
N VAL A 359 26.92 -3.64 5.77
CA VAL A 359 27.35 -2.36 5.22
C VAL A 359 28.72 -2.55 4.61
N SER A 360 28.96 -2.13 3.37
CA SER A 360 30.29 -2.17 2.75
C SER A 360 30.60 -0.88 2.01
N PHE A 361 31.88 -0.67 1.72
CA PHE A 361 32.29 0.38 0.81
C PHE A 361 32.68 -0.20 -0.55
N GLY A 362 32.08 0.34 -1.60
CA GLY A 362 32.26 -0.11 -2.98
C GLY A 362 31.82 -1.56 -3.20
N ASP A 363 32.33 -2.15 -4.26
CA ASP A 363 32.00 -3.49 -4.75
C ASP A 363 32.92 -4.60 -4.19
N THR A 364 33.68 -4.30 -3.13
CA THR A 364 34.63 -5.27 -2.55
C THR A 364 33.95 -6.48 -1.90
N GLY A 365 32.64 -6.38 -1.63
CA GLY A 365 31.86 -7.38 -0.89
C GLY A 365 32.33 -7.59 0.55
N GLN A 366 33.28 -6.77 1.03
CA GLN A 366 33.78 -6.84 2.40
C GLN A 366 32.93 -5.92 3.27
N SER A 367 32.07 -6.53 4.07
CA SER A 367 31.32 -5.82 5.11
C SER A 367 32.28 -5.15 6.10
N ILE A 368 31.97 -3.90 6.47
CA ILE A 368 32.59 -3.19 7.59
C ILE A 368 31.89 -3.50 8.93
N GLY A 369 30.88 -4.38 8.91
CA GLY A 369 30.12 -4.81 10.06
C GLY A 369 28.62 -4.55 9.89
N SER A 370 27.93 -4.66 11.02
CA SER A 370 26.48 -4.47 11.14
C SER A 370 26.17 -3.23 11.98
N VAL A 371 25.12 -2.49 11.61
CA VAL A 371 24.61 -1.36 12.39
C VAL A 371 23.14 -1.58 12.70
N TYR A 372 22.74 -1.32 13.94
CA TYR A 372 21.38 -1.52 14.40
C TYR A 372 20.90 -0.24 15.10
N PHE A 373 19.77 0.29 14.66
CA PHE A 373 19.05 1.36 15.34
C PHE A 373 17.76 0.78 15.89
N THR A 374 17.57 0.90 17.21
CA THR A 374 16.30 0.56 17.86
C THR A 374 15.64 1.82 18.39
N ASP A 375 14.31 1.80 18.49
CA ASP A 375 13.51 2.89 19.05
C ASP A 375 13.73 4.21 18.27
N PHE A 376 13.94 4.15 16.95
CA PHE A 376 14.01 5.37 16.16
C PHE A 376 12.60 5.94 16.05
N HIS A 377 12.41 7.09 16.69
CA HIS A 377 11.13 7.76 16.78
C HIS A 377 11.29 9.24 16.44
N ILE A 378 10.55 9.68 15.42
CA ILE A 378 10.27 11.10 15.16
C ILE A 378 8.86 11.32 15.70
N SER A 379 8.70 12.25 16.63
CA SER A 379 7.39 12.64 17.14
C SER A 379 7.29 14.15 17.25
N ASP A 380 6.07 14.63 17.47
CA ASP A 380 5.81 16.04 17.79
C ASP A 380 6.39 17.02 16.76
N THR A 381 6.51 16.59 15.51
CA THR A 381 7.19 17.31 14.44
C THR A 381 6.20 17.91 13.45
N SER A 382 6.49 19.14 13.02
CA SER A 382 5.75 19.85 11.97
C SER A 382 6.69 20.58 11.01
N LEU A 383 6.35 20.59 9.73
CA LEU A 383 6.96 21.37 8.67
C LEU A 383 5.93 22.36 8.11
N VAL A 384 6.34 23.60 7.86
CA VAL A 384 5.52 24.60 7.17
C VAL A 384 6.24 25.03 5.90
N ILE A 385 5.54 24.92 4.77
CA ILE A 385 6.02 25.30 3.45
C ILE A 385 5.25 26.55 3.06
N SER A 386 5.94 27.67 2.92
CA SER A 386 5.34 28.94 2.55
C SER A 386 5.48 29.23 1.07
N ALA A 387 4.54 29.99 0.50
CA ALA A 387 4.77 30.67 -0.77
C ALA A 387 5.96 31.64 -0.67
N HIS A 388 6.59 31.94 -1.80
CA HIS A 388 7.65 32.94 -1.93
C HIS A 388 7.20 34.07 -2.86
#